data_AF-A0A7L4Z389-F1
#
_entry.id   AF-A0A7L4Z389-F1
#
_cell.length_a   1.000
_cell.length_b   1.000
_cell.length_c   1.000
_cell.angle_alpha   90.00
_cell.angle_beta   90.00
_cell.angle_gamma   90.00
#
_symmetry.space_group_name_H-M   'P 1'
#
loop_
_entity.id
_entity.type
_entity.pdbx_description
1 polymer ?
#
loop_
_entity_poly.entity_id
_entity_poly.type
_entity_poly.pdbx_seq_one_letter_code
_entity_poly.pdbx_strand_id
1 'polypeptide(L)'
;MTEPSRGQTPGSPAQDRLTHLDAAGAARMVDVSGKDVTARTARAGGRVLVSPRVIELLRGEGVPKGDALATARIAGIMGAKRTPDLIPLCHPLSVAGVKLDLSVADDAVEITATVKTTDRTGVEMEALTAVTVAALTVIDMVKAVDKGAVITDVRVLEKTGGKSGDWSRA
;
A
#
# COMPACT_ATOMS: atom_id res chain seq x y z
N MET A 1 30.25 -58.86 12.06
CA MET A 1 30.70 -57.75 11.19
C MET A 1 29.54 -57.38 10.29
N THR A 2 28.78 -56.37 10.69
CA THR A 2 27.68 -55.79 9.95
C THR A 2 27.67 -54.31 10.34
N GLU A 3 28.23 -53.45 9.49
CA GLU A 3 28.14 -52.00 9.67
C GLU A 3 26.79 -51.49 9.13
N PRO A 4 26.10 -50.59 9.85
CA PRO A 4 24.84 -50.04 9.39
C PRO A 4 25.05 -48.89 8.39
N SER A 5 24.16 -48.86 7.40
CA SER A 5 23.96 -47.80 6.42
C SER A 5 23.78 -46.42 7.08
N ARG A 6 24.57 -45.43 6.65
CA ARG A 6 24.36 -44.01 7.03
C ARG A 6 23.19 -43.46 6.22
N GLY A 7 22.08 -43.22 6.92
CA GLY A 7 20.91 -42.53 6.37
C GLY A 7 21.24 -41.12 5.90
N GLN A 8 20.78 -40.78 4.69
CA GLN A 8 20.75 -39.43 4.17
C GLN A 8 19.83 -38.55 5.02
N THR A 9 20.33 -37.39 5.43
CA THR A 9 19.55 -36.35 6.10
C THR A 9 18.56 -35.73 5.09
N PRO A 10 17.28 -35.54 5.44
CA PRO A 10 16.32 -34.89 4.54
C PRO A 10 16.73 -33.44 4.28
N GLY A 11 16.75 -33.04 3.01
CA GLY A 11 17.10 -31.69 2.58
C GLY A 11 16.19 -30.63 3.21
N SER A 12 16.83 -29.53 3.62
CA SER A 12 16.19 -28.30 4.09
C SER A 12 15.12 -27.81 3.08
N PRO A 13 13.97 -27.28 3.53
CA PRO A 13 12.96 -26.72 2.64
C PRO A 13 13.59 -25.63 1.77
N ALA A 14 13.26 -25.66 0.48
CA ALA A 14 13.73 -24.70 -0.51
C ALA A 14 13.51 -23.28 0.00
N GLN A 15 14.60 -22.53 0.17
CA GLN A 15 14.54 -21.11 0.50
C GLN A 15 13.69 -20.41 -0.56
N ASP A 16 12.59 -19.78 -0.14
CA ASP A 16 11.82 -18.86 -0.97
C ASP A 16 12.76 -17.78 -1.49
N ARG A 17 13.19 -17.94 -2.74
CA ARG A 17 14.19 -17.08 -3.37
C ARG A 17 13.62 -15.68 -3.47
N LEU A 18 14.18 -14.73 -2.70
CA LEU A 18 13.80 -13.31 -2.74
C LEU A 18 13.82 -12.82 -4.19
N THR A 19 12.65 -12.53 -4.75
CA THR A 19 12.49 -12.29 -6.19
C THR A 19 13.13 -10.98 -6.65
N HIS A 20 13.33 -10.03 -5.72
CA HIS A 20 13.94 -8.72 -5.98
C HIS A 20 15.47 -8.71 -5.88
N LEU A 21 16.12 -9.84 -5.65
CA LEU A 21 17.58 -9.94 -5.67
C LEU A 21 18.05 -10.74 -6.90
N ASP A 22 19.20 -10.39 -7.45
CA ASP A 22 19.90 -11.21 -8.43
C ASP A 22 20.74 -12.32 -7.75
N ALA A 23 21.51 -13.08 -8.54
CA ALA A 23 22.35 -14.15 -8.01
C ALA A 23 23.53 -13.66 -7.15
N ALA A 24 23.89 -12.37 -7.25
CA ALA A 24 24.92 -11.72 -6.45
C ALA A 24 24.35 -10.98 -5.22
N GLY A 25 23.02 -10.97 -5.05
CA GLY A 25 22.34 -10.27 -3.96
C GLY A 25 22.06 -8.79 -4.25
N ALA A 26 22.22 -8.31 -5.48
CA ALA A 26 21.89 -6.95 -5.86
C ALA A 26 20.40 -6.78 -6.16
N ALA A 27 19.85 -5.61 -5.82
CA ALA A 27 18.46 -5.26 -6.07
C ALA A 27 18.15 -5.24 -7.57
N ARG A 28 17.06 -5.89 -7.98
CA ARG A 28 16.56 -5.88 -9.36
C ARG A 28 15.04 -5.80 -9.41
N MET A 29 14.55 -5.13 -10.44
CA MET A 29 13.14 -5.22 -10.82
C MET A 29 12.90 -6.61 -11.46
N VAL A 30 11.84 -7.30 -11.03
CA VAL A 30 11.52 -8.64 -11.54
C VAL A 30 11.06 -8.54 -12.99
N ASP A 31 11.63 -9.32 -13.91
CA ASP A 31 11.05 -9.43 -15.26
C ASP A 31 9.68 -10.11 -15.20
N VAL A 32 8.67 -9.42 -15.72
CA VAL A 32 7.28 -9.88 -15.77
C VAL A 32 6.80 -10.11 -17.19
N SER A 33 7.66 -9.99 -18.22
CA SER A 33 7.31 -10.08 -19.64
C SER A 33 6.56 -11.36 -20.01
N GLY A 34 6.95 -12.49 -19.41
CA GLY A 34 6.32 -13.81 -19.61
C GLY A 34 5.07 -14.07 -18.77
N LYS A 35 4.56 -13.10 -18.00
CA LYS A 35 3.30 -13.23 -17.26
C LYS A 35 2.13 -12.71 -18.09
N ASP A 36 0.96 -13.32 -17.88
CA ASP A 36 -0.28 -12.88 -18.53
C ASP A 36 -0.74 -11.51 -18.02
N VAL A 37 -1.32 -10.73 -18.95
CA VAL A 37 -2.03 -9.49 -18.65
C VAL A 37 -3.43 -9.86 -18.15
N THR A 38 -3.75 -9.49 -16.91
CA THR A 38 -5.04 -9.79 -16.28
C THR A 38 -5.58 -8.56 -15.57
N ALA A 39 -6.91 -8.49 -15.39
CA ALA A 39 -7.51 -7.51 -14.48
C ALA A 39 -7.01 -7.75 -13.05
N ARG A 40 -6.63 -6.68 -12.36
CA ARG A 40 -6.07 -6.72 -11.00
C ARG A 40 -6.61 -5.58 -10.18
N THR A 41 -6.89 -5.85 -8.91
CA THR A 41 -7.29 -4.82 -7.96
C THR A 41 -6.55 -4.98 -6.65
N ALA A 42 -6.34 -3.88 -5.95
CA ALA A 42 -5.88 -3.89 -4.57
C ALA A 42 -6.62 -2.83 -3.77
N ARG A 43 -7.00 -3.18 -2.55
CA ARG A 43 -7.56 -2.27 -1.56
C ARG A 43 -6.60 -2.18 -0.38
N ALA A 44 -6.26 -0.96 0.02
CA ALA A 44 -5.46 -0.68 1.21
C ALA A 44 -6.21 0.27 2.13
N GLY A 45 -5.91 0.21 3.43
CA GLY A 45 -6.45 1.10 4.44
C GLY A 45 -5.36 1.65 5.35
N GLY A 46 -5.67 2.73 6.07
CA GLY A 46 -4.81 3.34 7.08
C GLY A 46 -5.58 4.39 7.88
N ARG A 47 -4.99 4.87 8.98
CA ARG A 47 -5.59 5.88 9.86
C ARG A 47 -4.58 6.99 10.15
N VAL A 48 -5.10 8.20 10.34
CA VAL A 48 -4.34 9.31 10.94
C VAL A 48 -4.97 9.64 12.27
N LEU A 49 -4.33 9.22 13.35
CA LEU A 49 -4.76 9.55 14.71
C LEU A 49 -4.50 11.03 14.96
N VAL A 50 -5.50 11.73 15.49
CA VAL A 50 -5.47 13.17 15.71
C VAL A 50 -6.19 13.54 17.01
N SER A 51 -5.89 14.73 17.52
CA SER A 51 -6.52 15.29 18.70
C SER A 51 -8.03 15.53 18.52
N PRO A 52 -8.82 15.54 19.61
CA PRO A 52 -10.24 15.87 19.56
C PRO A 52 -10.52 17.23 18.89
N ARG A 53 -9.61 18.20 19.08
CA ARG A 53 -9.73 19.52 18.44
C ARG A 53 -9.69 19.45 16.93
N VAL A 54 -8.85 18.57 16.35
CA VAL A 54 -8.83 18.36 14.90
C VAL A 54 -10.11 17.69 14.43
N ILE A 55 -10.64 16.72 15.19
CA ILE A 55 -11.92 16.06 14.87
C ILE A 55 -13.08 17.07 14.84
N GLU A 56 -13.16 17.96 15.82
CA GLU A 56 -14.15 19.06 15.84
C GLU A 56 -14.04 19.93 14.58
N LEU A 57 -12.83 20.35 14.22
CA LEU A 57 -12.60 21.19 13.04
C LEU A 57 -12.98 20.46 11.74
N LEU A 58 -12.60 19.19 11.61
CA LEU A 58 -12.90 18.40 10.41
C LEU A 58 -14.40 18.08 10.25
N ARG A 59 -15.16 18.02 11.34
CA ARG A 59 -16.63 17.83 11.33
C ARG A 59 -17.41 19.13 11.19
N GLY A 60 -16.82 20.25 11.62
CA GLY A 60 -17.45 21.56 11.66
C GLY A 60 -16.94 22.51 10.57
N GLU A 61 -16.31 23.61 11.00
CA GLU A 61 -15.97 24.75 10.14
C GLU A 61 -14.79 24.52 9.18
N GLY A 62 -14.10 23.38 9.29
CA GLY A 62 -12.89 23.07 8.53
C GLY A 62 -11.61 23.50 9.23
N VAL A 63 -10.46 23.34 8.56
CA VAL A 63 -9.15 23.76 9.08
C VAL A 63 -8.66 25.03 8.39
N PRO A 64 -7.74 25.82 9.00
CA PRO A 64 -7.28 27.09 8.42
C PRO A 64 -6.70 26.99 7.00
N LYS A 65 -6.27 25.80 6.59
CA LYS A 65 -5.70 25.52 5.27
C LYS A 65 -6.74 25.16 4.20
N GLY A 66 -8.03 25.14 4.52
CA GLY A 66 -9.11 24.76 3.61
C GLY A 66 -9.57 23.31 3.80
N ASP A 67 -10.12 22.71 2.75
CA ASP A 67 -10.67 21.35 2.82
C ASP A 67 -9.56 20.28 2.87
N ALA A 68 -9.25 19.82 4.08
CA ALA A 68 -8.24 18.80 4.33
C ALA A 68 -8.57 17.46 3.66
N LEU A 69 -9.85 17.05 3.66
CA LEU A 69 -10.26 15.73 3.17
C LEU A 69 -10.26 15.69 1.64
N ALA A 70 -10.75 16.75 0.99
CA ALA A 70 -10.69 16.86 -0.47
C ALA A 70 -9.24 16.96 -0.96
N THR A 71 -8.41 17.74 -0.28
CA THR A 71 -6.97 17.88 -0.63
C THR A 71 -6.25 16.53 -0.48
N ALA A 72 -6.46 15.83 0.63
CA ALA A 72 -5.88 14.50 0.86
C ALA A 72 -6.35 13.47 -0.16
N ARG A 73 -7.61 13.53 -0.60
CA ARG A 73 -8.15 12.67 -1.66
C ARG A 73 -7.40 12.84 -2.98
N ILE A 74 -7.22 14.08 -3.42
CA ILE A 74 -6.48 14.40 -4.64
C ILE A 74 -5.01 13.94 -4.51
N ALA A 75 -4.39 14.24 -3.37
CA ALA A 75 -3.01 13.85 -3.11
C ALA A 75 -2.82 12.33 -3.16
N GLY A 76 -3.72 11.54 -2.57
CA GLY A 76 -3.65 10.08 -2.67
C GLY A 76 -3.85 9.54 -4.09
N ILE A 77 -4.76 10.13 -4.88
CA ILE A 77 -4.93 9.78 -6.31
C ILE A 77 -3.65 10.09 -7.09
N MET A 78 -3.00 11.22 -6.81
CA MET A 78 -1.72 11.56 -7.41
C MET A 78 -0.61 10.59 -6.97
N GLY A 79 -0.57 10.25 -5.68
CA GLY A 79 0.37 9.30 -5.10
C GLY A 79 0.30 7.94 -5.78
N ALA A 80 -0.90 7.40 -5.98
CA ALA A 80 -1.11 6.13 -6.69
C ALA A 80 -0.44 6.14 -8.08
N LYS A 81 -0.62 7.21 -8.85
CA LYS A 81 -0.04 7.34 -10.21
C LYS A 81 1.47 7.57 -10.22
N ARG A 82 2.04 8.01 -9.10
CA ARG A 82 3.48 8.28 -8.92
C ARG A 82 4.22 7.15 -8.22
N THR A 83 3.55 6.05 -7.88
CA THR A 83 4.15 4.88 -7.23
C THR A 83 5.46 4.40 -7.86
N PRO A 84 5.58 4.22 -9.20
CA PRO A 84 6.85 3.78 -9.80
C PRO A 84 7.97 4.83 -9.70
N ASP A 85 7.63 6.12 -9.52
CA ASP A 85 8.62 7.19 -9.32
C ASP A 85 9.15 7.20 -7.86
N LEU A 86 8.38 6.62 -6.92
CA LEU A 86 8.66 6.64 -5.48
C LEU A 86 9.23 5.33 -4.95
N ILE A 87 8.77 4.19 -5.48
CA ILE A 87 9.16 2.85 -5.03
C ILE A 87 10.12 2.24 -6.06
N PRO A 88 11.44 2.15 -5.78
CA PRO A 88 12.47 1.95 -6.81
C PRO A 88 12.32 0.73 -7.74
N LEU A 89 11.69 -0.35 -7.27
CA LEU A 89 11.55 -1.61 -8.00
C LEU A 89 10.11 -1.90 -8.44
N CYS A 90 9.19 -0.94 -8.29
CA CYS A 90 7.85 -1.05 -8.85
C CYS A 90 7.88 -0.87 -10.37
N HIS A 91 7.13 -1.72 -11.06
CA HIS A 91 6.92 -1.55 -12.49
C HIS A 91 6.08 -0.30 -12.75
N PRO A 92 6.33 0.44 -13.84
CA PRO A 92 5.35 1.41 -14.32
C PRO A 92 4.11 0.68 -14.81
N LEU A 93 2.94 1.01 -14.25
CA LEU A 93 1.65 0.38 -14.58
C LEU A 93 0.66 1.39 -15.13
N SER A 94 -0.16 0.95 -16.08
CA SER A 94 -1.30 1.74 -16.56
C SER A 94 -2.44 1.67 -15.54
N VAL A 95 -2.46 2.58 -14.58
CA VAL A 95 -3.53 2.67 -13.57
C VAL A 95 -4.86 3.00 -14.26
N ALA A 96 -5.81 2.07 -14.18
CA ALA A 96 -7.11 2.19 -14.83
C ALA A 96 -8.16 2.88 -13.94
N GLY A 97 -7.97 2.86 -12.62
CA GLY A 97 -8.85 3.55 -11.69
C GLY A 97 -8.27 3.63 -10.28
N VAL A 98 -8.54 4.75 -9.61
CA VAL A 98 -8.19 4.97 -8.20
C VAL A 98 -9.43 5.54 -7.52
N LYS A 99 -9.90 4.86 -6.47
CA LYS A 99 -10.92 5.38 -5.56
C LYS A 99 -10.28 5.59 -4.20
N LEU A 100 -10.38 6.80 -3.66
CA LEU A 100 -10.05 7.09 -2.28
C LEU A 100 -11.32 7.45 -1.52
N ASP A 101 -11.47 6.88 -0.34
CA ASP A 101 -12.50 7.20 0.65
C ASP A 101 -11.81 7.68 1.93
N LEU A 102 -12.24 8.82 2.46
CA LEU A 102 -11.77 9.37 3.73
C LEU A 102 -12.98 9.66 4.61
N SER A 103 -12.93 9.23 5.86
CA SER A 103 -13.99 9.44 6.86
C SER A 103 -13.40 9.88 8.20
N VAL A 104 -14.12 10.75 8.91
CA VAL A 104 -13.70 11.27 10.22
C VAL A 104 -14.33 10.41 11.33
N ALA A 105 -13.53 9.52 11.92
CA ALA A 105 -13.87 8.77 13.12
C ALA A 105 -13.73 9.66 14.37
N ASP A 106 -13.94 9.09 15.56
CA ASP A 106 -13.91 9.87 16.82
C ASP A 106 -12.50 10.29 17.26
N ASP A 107 -11.48 9.57 16.81
CA ASP A 107 -10.07 9.76 17.16
C ASP A 107 -9.13 9.85 15.94
N ALA A 108 -9.68 9.73 14.72
CA ALA A 108 -8.87 9.57 13.54
C ALA A 108 -9.55 10.01 12.24
N VAL A 109 -8.74 10.26 11.21
CA VAL A 109 -9.19 10.17 9.81
C VAL A 109 -8.88 8.79 9.29
N GLU A 110 -9.91 8.03 8.91
CA GLU A 110 -9.77 6.74 8.26
C GLU A 110 -9.66 6.92 6.75
N ILE A 111 -8.75 6.18 6.13
CA ILE A 111 -8.45 6.29 4.70
C ILE A 111 -8.51 4.89 4.10
N THR A 112 -9.26 4.73 3.02
CA THR A 112 -9.25 3.52 2.19
C THR A 112 -8.98 3.90 0.74
N ALA A 113 -8.09 3.16 0.08
CA ALA A 113 -7.80 3.31 -1.33
C ALA A 113 -8.04 1.99 -2.07
N THR A 114 -8.77 2.03 -3.19
CA THR A 114 -8.91 0.91 -4.12
C THR A 114 -8.30 1.30 -5.47
N VAL A 115 -7.33 0.55 -5.93
CA VAL A 115 -6.65 0.75 -7.22
C VAL A 115 -6.93 -0.43 -8.14
N LYS A 116 -7.11 -0.14 -9.44
CA LYS A 116 -7.37 -1.13 -10.48
C LYS A 116 -6.42 -0.94 -11.67
N THR A 117 -6.04 -2.05 -12.28
CA THR A 117 -5.29 -2.09 -13.56
C THR A 117 -5.63 -3.34 -14.35
N THR A 118 -5.14 -3.40 -15.59
CA THR A 118 -5.07 -4.62 -16.41
C THR A 118 -3.62 -4.77 -16.86
N ASP A 119 -2.84 -5.55 -16.12
CA ASP A 119 -1.38 -5.66 -16.33
C ASP A 119 -0.82 -7.01 -15.81
N ARG A 120 0.51 -7.16 -15.84
CA ARG A 120 1.27 -8.39 -15.53
C ARG A 120 1.65 -8.53 -14.05
N THR A 121 1.52 -7.45 -13.28
CA THR A 121 1.81 -7.42 -11.84
C THR A 121 0.72 -6.67 -11.09
N GLY A 122 0.62 -6.93 -9.78
CA GLY A 122 -0.41 -6.36 -8.91
C GLY A 122 -0.21 -4.87 -8.63
N VAL A 123 -1.23 -4.26 -8.02
CA VAL A 123 -1.30 -2.82 -7.68
C VAL A 123 -1.34 -2.58 -6.17
N GLU A 124 -0.81 -3.52 -5.38
CA GLU A 124 -0.74 -3.42 -3.93
C GLU A 124 0.03 -2.15 -3.50
N MET A 125 1.12 -1.84 -4.20
CA MET A 125 1.96 -0.69 -3.89
C MET A 125 1.29 0.63 -4.25
N GLU A 126 0.51 0.69 -5.33
CA GLU A 126 -0.27 1.86 -5.70
C GLU A 126 -1.34 2.15 -4.65
N ALA A 127 -2.03 1.13 -4.14
CA ALA A 127 -3.02 1.30 -3.09
C ALA A 127 -2.39 1.77 -1.77
N LEU A 128 -1.27 1.17 -1.35
CA LEU A 128 -0.52 1.57 -0.14
C LEU A 128 0.03 3.00 -0.25
N THR A 129 0.58 3.35 -1.42
CA THR A 129 1.13 4.68 -1.68
C THR A 129 0.01 5.72 -1.65
N ALA A 130 -1.16 5.41 -2.22
CA ALA A 130 -2.31 6.31 -2.21
C ALA A 130 -2.78 6.63 -0.77
N VAL A 131 -2.91 5.60 0.07
CA VAL A 131 -3.24 5.76 1.50
C VAL A 131 -2.18 6.60 2.21
N THR A 132 -0.90 6.29 2.00
CA THR A 132 0.22 6.96 2.68
C THR A 132 0.31 8.43 2.32
N VAL A 133 0.20 8.78 1.04
CA VAL A 133 0.28 10.17 0.57
C VAL A 133 -0.94 10.97 1.03
N ALA A 134 -2.13 10.37 1.03
CA ALA A 134 -3.31 11.00 1.60
C ALA A 134 -3.14 11.25 3.10
N ALA A 135 -2.62 10.27 3.86
CA ALA A 135 -2.35 10.39 5.28
C ALA A 135 -1.33 11.50 5.61
N LEU A 136 -0.22 11.56 4.85
CA LEU A 136 0.76 12.64 4.97
C LEU A 136 0.15 14.02 4.68
N THR A 137 -0.78 14.07 3.73
CA THR A 137 -1.49 15.30 3.38
C THR A 137 -2.47 15.71 4.48
N VAL A 138 -3.19 14.77 5.10
CA VAL A 138 -4.00 15.07 6.30
C VAL A 138 -3.12 15.70 7.38
N ILE A 139 -1.96 15.10 7.68
CA ILE A 139 -1.01 15.68 8.64
C ILE A 139 -0.58 17.09 8.22
N ASP A 140 -0.21 17.31 6.96
CA ASP A 140 0.19 18.63 6.50
C ASP A 140 -0.89 19.70 6.75
N MET A 141 -2.15 19.31 6.51
CA MET A 141 -3.32 20.17 6.64
C MET A 141 -3.68 20.48 8.10
N VAL A 142 -3.34 19.59 9.05
CA VAL A 142 -3.72 19.74 10.46
C VAL A 142 -2.55 20.04 11.41
N LYS A 143 -1.28 19.92 10.98
CA LYS A 143 -0.10 20.02 11.87
C LYS A 143 0.07 21.35 12.62
N ALA A 144 -0.62 22.40 12.18
CA ALA A 144 -0.65 23.68 12.89
C ALA A 144 -1.52 23.61 14.16
N VAL A 145 -2.54 22.75 14.16
CA VAL A 145 -3.44 22.50 15.29
C VAL A 145 -2.95 21.33 16.13
N ASP A 146 -2.43 20.28 15.48
CA ASP A 146 -1.98 19.06 16.14
C ASP A 146 -0.62 18.59 15.62
N LYS A 147 0.43 18.82 16.41
CA LYS A 147 1.80 18.36 16.10
C LYS A 147 2.02 16.89 16.44
N GLY A 148 1.11 16.27 17.18
CA GLY A 148 1.19 14.88 17.63
C GLY A 148 0.43 13.90 16.74
N ALA A 149 -0.05 14.33 15.57
CA ALA A 149 -0.76 13.45 14.64
C ALA A 149 0.11 12.27 14.19
N VAL A 150 -0.45 11.06 14.15
CA VAL A 150 0.26 9.81 13.86
C VAL A 150 -0.41 9.03 12.73
N ILE A 151 0.37 8.61 11.73
CA ILE A 151 -0.09 7.65 10.72
C ILE A 151 0.07 6.24 11.30
N THR A 152 -1.01 5.46 11.25
CA THR A 152 -1.02 4.07 11.72
C THR A 152 -1.77 3.18 10.74
N ASP A 153 -1.61 1.86 10.92
CA ASP A 153 -2.45 0.85 10.31
C ASP A 153 -2.45 0.83 8.77
N VAL A 154 -1.42 1.38 8.12
CA VAL A 154 -1.26 1.36 6.65
C VAL A 154 -0.99 -0.07 6.19
N ARG A 155 -1.96 -0.68 5.52
CA ARG A 155 -1.89 -2.09 5.12
C ARG A 155 -2.82 -2.43 3.95
N VAL A 156 -2.47 -3.48 3.20
CA VAL A 156 -3.36 -4.08 2.20
C VAL A 156 -4.52 -4.77 2.95
N LEU A 157 -5.75 -4.50 2.54
CA LEU A 157 -6.97 -5.12 3.04
C LEU A 157 -7.42 -6.25 2.12
N GLU A 158 -7.21 -6.10 0.81
CA GLU A 158 -7.67 -7.03 -0.20
C GLU A 158 -6.82 -6.87 -1.47
N LYS A 159 -6.67 -7.94 -2.24
CA LYS A 159 -6.22 -7.90 -3.62
C LYS A 159 -6.88 -9.00 -4.44
N THR A 160 -7.02 -8.76 -5.73
CA THR A 160 -7.57 -9.74 -6.67
C THR A 160 -6.73 -9.86 -7.95
N GLY A 161 -6.76 -11.04 -8.54
CA GLY A 161 -6.11 -11.35 -9.81
C GLY A 161 -4.62 -11.70 -9.72
N GLY A 162 -4.10 -12.27 -10.81
CA GLY A 162 -2.74 -12.79 -10.89
C GLY A 162 -2.55 -14.20 -10.36
N LYS A 163 -1.32 -14.72 -10.51
CA LYS A 163 -0.98 -16.10 -10.17
C LYS A 163 -1.20 -16.45 -8.69
N SER A 164 -1.06 -15.49 -7.78
CA SER A 164 -1.27 -15.72 -6.34
C SER A 164 -2.73 -15.88 -5.95
N GLY A 165 -3.66 -15.64 -6.88
CA GLY A 165 -5.09 -15.57 -6.59
C GLY A 165 -5.48 -14.37 -5.74
N ASP A 166 -6.74 -14.39 -5.35
CA ASP A 166 -7.36 -13.37 -4.52
C ASP A 166 -6.95 -13.56 -3.06
N TRP A 167 -6.78 -12.45 -2.35
CA TRP A 167 -6.41 -12.44 -0.95
C TRP A 167 -7.18 -11.35 -0.23
N SER A 168 -7.67 -11.66 0.96
CA SER A 168 -8.29 -10.70 1.88
C SER A 168 -7.67 -10.86 3.27
N ARG A 169 -7.58 -9.74 3.99
CA ARG A 169 -7.16 -9.74 5.38
C ARG A 169 -8.28 -10.33 6.26
N ALA A 170 -7.92 -11.31 7.09
CA ALA A 170 -8.79 -11.87 8.13
C ALA A 170 -8.99 -10.90 9.29
#